data_AF-A0A7J9IA20-F1
#
_entry.id   AF-A0A7J9IA20-F1
#
_cell.length_a   1.000
_cell.length_b   1.000
_cell.length_c   1.000
_cell.angle_alpha   90.00
_cell.angle_beta   90.00
_cell.angle_gamma   90.00
#
_symmetry.space_group_name_H-M   'P 1'
#
loop_
_entity.id
_entity.type
_entity.pdbx_description
1 polymer ?
#
loop_
_entity_poly.entity_id
_entity_poly.type
_entity_poly.pdbx_seq_one_letter_code
_entity_poly.pdbx_strand_id
1 'polypeptide(L)'
;MLRENRSRYDLVITSVNMPDMDALKLLELVGLEMDLPVIMLSAHGHTKLVKKGITHGTCDYLLKPVCIDELKNIWQHVVRKKIFDFKDHINALNQDNKQKR
;
A
#
# COMPACT_ATOMS: atom_id res chain seq x y z
N MET A 1 9.78 -16.32 -4.47
CA MET A 1 10.29 -15.48 -3.36
C MET A 1 9.24 -14.57 -2.70
N LEU A 2 8.70 -13.52 -3.36
CA LEU A 2 7.67 -12.65 -2.72
C LEU A 2 6.33 -13.37 -2.48
N ARG A 3 5.86 -14.12 -3.47
CA ARG A 3 4.59 -14.87 -3.40
C ARG A 3 4.61 -16.04 -2.41
N GLU A 4 5.79 -16.57 -2.11
CA GLU A 4 5.96 -17.71 -1.20
C GLU A 4 5.93 -17.30 0.28
N ASN A 5 6.11 -16.01 0.58
CA ASN A 5 6.24 -15.50 1.95
C ASN A 5 5.37 -14.26 2.18
N ARG A 6 4.08 -14.32 1.80
CA ARG A 6 3.16 -13.18 1.88
C ARG A 6 3.04 -12.56 3.28
N SER A 7 3.17 -13.38 4.34
CA SER A 7 3.08 -12.92 5.74
C SER A 7 4.35 -12.30 6.30
N ARG A 8 5.45 -12.22 5.53
CA ARG A 8 6.73 -11.67 5.99
C ARG A 8 6.92 -10.19 5.66
N TYR A 9 5.99 -9.58 4.95
CA TYR A 9 6.09 -8.21 4.47
C TYR A 9 4.88 -7.40 4.92
N ASP A 10 5.12 -6.18 5.35
CA ASP A 10 4.05 -5.28 5.83
C ASP A 10 3.66 -4.21 4.79
N LEU A 11 4.56 -3.94 3.84
CA LEU A 11 4.46 -2.80 2.91
C LEU A 11 5.38 -3.03 1.70
N VAL A 12 4.99 -2.49 0.54
CA VAL A 12 5.84 -2.38 -0.65
C VAL A 12 6.13 -0.91 -0.95
N ILE A 13 7.40 -0.59 -1.22
CA ILE A 13 7.82 0.72 -1.73
C ILE A 13 8.47 0.49 -3.09
N THR A 14 7.98 1.14 -4.14
CA THR A 14 8.43 0.88 -5.52
C THR A 14 8.65 2.16 -6.32
N SER A 15 9.50 2.12 -7.34
CA SER A 15 9.67 3.22 -8.28
C SER A 15 8.59 3.18 -9.36
N VAL A 16 8.04 4.33 -9.76
CA VAL A 16 7.15 4.43 -10.93
C VAL A 16 7.93 4.23 -12.21
N ASN A 17 9.11 4.84 -12.30
CA ASN A 17 10.03 4.66 -13.39
C ASN A 17 10.85 3.38 -13.11
N MET A 18 10.44 2.26 -13.70
CA MET A 18 11.18 1.00 -13.75
C MET A 18 11.36 0.61 -15.23
N PRO A 19 12.55 0.12 -15.64
CA PRO A 19 12.80 -0.22 -17.04
C PRO A 19 12.03 -1.47 -17.50
N ASP A 20 11.92 -2.48 -16.64
CA ASP A 20 11.43 -3.81 -17.04
C ASP A 20 10.03 -4.16 -16.50
N MET A 21 9.43 -3.29 -15.69
CA MET A 21 8.16 -3.54 -15.03
C MET A 21 7.30 -2.30 -14.96
N ASP A 22 6.00 -2.42 -15.27
CA ASP A 22 5.04 -1.36 -15.04
C ASP A 22 4.65 -1.34 -13.55
N ALA A 23 4.93 -0.22 -12.89
CA ALA A 23 4.61 -0.03 -11.48
C ALA A 23 3.10 -0.10 -11.19
N LEU A 24 2.24 0.27 -12.15
CA LEU A 24 0.79 0.13 -12.02
C LEU A 24 0.37 -1.35 -12.06
N LYS A 25 0.99 -2.14 -12.93
CA LYS A 25 0.77 -3.58 -12.98
C LYS A 25 1.26 -4.28 -11.72
N LEU A 26 2.38 -3.82 -11.15
CA LEU A 26 2.85 -4.29 -9.85
C LEU A 26 1.84 -3.99 -8.75
N LEU A 27 1.29 -2.75 -8.72
CA LEU A 27 0.27 -2.34 -7.76
C LEU A 27 -0.97 -3.23 -7.83
N GLU A 28 -1.48 -3.52 -9.03
CA GLU A 28 -2.61 -4.44 -9.23
C GLU A 28 -2.30 -5.85 -8.71
N LEU A 29 -1.13 -6.41 -9.05
CA LEU A 29 -0.74 -7.75 -8.63
C LEU A 29 -0.57 -7.86 -7.11
N VAL A 30 0.03 -6.84 -6.48
CA VAL A 30 0.21 -6.82 -5.02
C VAL A 30 -1.13 -6.66 -4.30
N GLY A 31 -2.00 -5.79 -4.80
CA GLY A 31 -3.35 -5.61 -4.25
C GLY A 31 -4.20 -6.88 -4.35
N LEU A 32 -4.18 -7.56 -5.49
CA LEU A 32 -4.98 -8.77 -5.72
C LEU A 32 -4.46 -10.00 -4.96
N GLU A 33 -3.14 -10.15 -4.88
CA GLU A 33 -2.56 -11.39 -4.37
C GLU A 33 -2.03 -11.30 -2.94
N MET A 34 -1.50 -10.15 -2.54
CA MET A 34 -0.77 -10.04 -1.28
C MET A 34 -1.49 -9.17 -0.26
N ASP A 35 -2.47 -8.37 -0.68
CA ASP A 35 -3.17 -7.40 0.17
C ASP A 35 -2.20 -6.54 0.98
N LEU A 36 -1.10 -6.12 0.33
CA LEU A 36 -0.09 -5.27 0.94
C LEU A 36 -0.29 -3.82 0.48
N PRO A 37 -0.14 -2.85 1.40
CA PRO A 37 -0.11 -1.46 1.00
C PRO A 37 1.11 -1.20 0.09
N VAL A 38 0.96 -0.28 -0.85
CA VAL A 38 2.00 0.09 -1.81
C VAL A 38 2.21 1.60 -1.79
N ILE A 39 3.45 2.03 -1.65
CA ILE A 39 3.88 3.42 -1.82
C ILE A 39 4.70 3.53 -3.11
N MET A 40 4.32 4.47 -3.97
CA MET A 40 5.00 4.71 -5.24
C MET A 40 5.95 5.90 -5.14
N LEU A 41 7.16 5.76 -5.67
CA LEU A 41 8.18 6.80 -5.73
C LEU A 41 8.41 7.20 -7.18
N SER A 42 8.31 8.48 -7.52
CA SER A 42 8.46 8.94 -8.89
C SER A 42 9.51 10.01 -9.04
N ALA A 43 10.25 9.99 -10.14
CA ALA A 43 11.13 11.11 -10.51
C ALA A 43 10.36 12.27 -11.18
N HIS A 44 9.11 12.04 -11.57
CA HIS A 44 8.31 13.02 -12.31
C HIS A 44 6.97 13.28 -11.62
N GLY A 45 6.67 14.55 -11.38
CA GLY A 45 5.42 15.02 -10.77
C GLY A 45 4.21 14.99 -11.70
N HIS A 46 4.19 14.10 -12.69
CA HIS A 46 3.10 14.06 -13.66
C HIS A 46 1.78 13.68 -12.96
N THR A 47 0.87 14.66 -12.87
CA THR A 47 -0.45 14.52 -12.25
C THR A 47 -1.25 13.34 -12.81
N LYS A 48 -1.03 12.98 -14.09
CA LYS A 48 -1.68 11.81 -14.72
C LYS A 48 -1.26 10.49 -14.07
N LEU A 49 0.02 10.32 -13.71
CA LEU A 49 0.52 9.10 -13.08
C LEU A 49 0.06 9.00 -11.63
N VAL A 50 0.08 10.13 -10.91
CA VAL A 50 -0.47 10.21 -9.54
C VAL A 50 -1.94 9.82 -9.53
N LYS A 51 -2.76 10.41 -10.42
CA LYS A 51 -4.18 10.08 -10.55
C LYS A 51 -4.40 8.61 -10.86
N LYS A 52 -3.63 8.04 -11.80
CA LYS A 52 -3.70 6.60 -12.10
C LYS A 52 -3.37 5.75 -10.88
N GLY A 53 -2.28 6.04 -10.17
CA GLY A 53 -1.91 5.30 -8.96
C GLY A 53 -3.01 5.31 -7.91
N ILE A 54 -3.65 6.46 -7.67
CA ILE A 54 -4.79 6.59 -6.75
C ILE A 54 -5.95 5.70 -7.20
N THR A 55 -6.32 5.74 -8.49
CA THR A 55 -7.39 4.90 -9.03
C THR A 55 -7.11 3.40 -8.89
N HIS A 56 -5.84 2.99 -8.93
CA HIS A 56 -5.42 1.60 -8.82
C HIS A 56 -5.12 1.18 -7.36
N GLY A 57 -5.39 2.05 -6.37
CA GLY A 57 -5.29 1.70 -4.95
C GLY A 57 -3.91 1.92 -4.32
N THR A 58 -3.06 2.78 -4.88
CA THR A 58 -1.81 3.16 -4.19
C THR A 58 -2.15 3.83 -2.86
N CYS A 59 -1.38 3.53 -1.82
CA CYS A 59 -1.59 4.15 -0.51
C CYS A 59 -1.04 5.56 -0.47
N ASP A 60 0.13 5.76 -1.09
CA ASP A 60 0.77 7.08 -1.17
C ASP A 60 1.67 7.19 -2.41
N TYR A 61 2.05 8.43 -2.73
CA TYR A 61 2.90 8.78 -3.85
C TYR A 61 3.91 9.86 -3.46
N LEU A 62 5.20 9.55 -3.59
CA LEU A 62 6.30 10.44 -3.23
C LEU A 62 7.13 10.85 -4.45
N LEU A 63 7.57 12.10 -4.46
CA LEU A 63 8.47 12.63 -5.48
C LEU A 63 9.93 12.49 -5.06
N LYS A 64 10.76 12.03 -6.00
CA LYS A 64 12.21 11.94 -5.83
C LYS A 64 12.85 13.31 -6.11
N PRO A 65 13.90 13.69 -5.36
CA PRO A 65 14.50 12.97 -4.24
C PRO A 65 13.60 12.99 -2.99
N VAL A 66 13.46 11.83 -2.34
CA VAL A 66 12.59 11.68 -1.15
C VAL A 66 13.41 11.94 0.11
N CYS A 67 12.89 12.75 1.02
CA CYS A 67 13.50 12.94 2.33
C CYS A 67 13.24 11.72 3.23
N ILE A 68 14.24 11.29 4.00
CA ILE A 68 14.11 10.11 4.88
C ILE A 68 13.00 10.31 5.92
N ASP A 69 12.83 11.52 6.44
CA ASP A 69 11.81 11.84 7.45
C ASP A 69 10.40 11.81 6.86
N GLU A 70 10.25 12.28 5.62
CA GLU A 70 8.99 12.22 4.89
C GLU A 70 8.59 10.77 4.61
N LEU A 71 9.53 9.96 4.09
CA LEU A 71 9.31 8.54 3.88
C LEU A 71 8.94 7.85 5.20
N LYS A 72 9.62 8.21 6.30
CA LYS A 72 9.37 7.69 7.64
C LYS A 72 7.95 7.96 8.10
N ASN A 73 7.49 9.19 7.95
CA ASN A 73 6.13 9.57 8.33
C ASN A 73 5.09 8.78 7.54
N ILE A 74 5.30 8.63 6.23
CA ILE A 74 4.33 7.97 5.36
C ILE A 74 4.27 6.47 5.61
N TRP A 75 5.40 5.76 5.66
CA TRP A 75 5.35 4.31 5.88
C TRP A 75 4.74 3.98 7.25
N GLN A 76 5.04 4.79 8.28
CA GLN A 76 4.44 4.62 9.61
C GLN A 76 2.94 4.87 9.59
N HIS A 77 2.49 5.90 8.88
CA HIS A 77 1.07 6.19 8.72
C HIS A 77 0.33 5.03 8.03
N VAL A 78 0.87 4.55 6.91
CA VAL A 78 0.30 3.48 6.10
C VAL A 78 0.19 2.17 6.89
N VAL A 79 1.24 1.76 7.60
CA VAL A 79 1.23 0.53 8.40
C VAL A 79 0.26 0.64 9.58
N ARG A 80 0.23 1.78 10.29
CA ARG A 80 -0.69 2.00 11.41
C ARG A 80 -2.15 1.94 10.96
N LYS A 81 -2.46 2.54 9.81
CA LYS A 81 -3.81 2.51 9.24
C LYS A 81 -4.27 1.07 8.98
N LYS A 82 -3.43 0.25 8.36
CA LYS A 82 -3.73 -1.18 8.13
C LYS A 82 -4.03 -1.95 9.43
N ILE A 83 -3.23 -1.72 10.48
CA ILE A 83 -3.44 -2.36 11.79
C ILE A 83 -4.76 -1.92 12.42
N PHE A 84 -5.11 -0.64 12.28
CA PHE A 84 -6.34 -0.08 12.81
C PHE A 84 -7.56 -0.64 12.07
N ASP A 85 -7.55 -0.61 10.73
CA ASP A 85 -8.60 -1.17 9.88
C ASP A 85 -8.86 -2.66 10.20
N PHE A 86 -7.79 -3.43 10.47
CA PHE A 86 -7.90 -4.83 10.89
C PHE A 86 -8.56 -4.99 12.28
N LYS A 87 -8.20 -4.15 13.25
CA LYS A 87 -8.82 -4.18 14.60
C LYS A 87 -10.30 -3.84 14.54
N ASP A 88 -10.68 -2.85 13.75
CA ASP A 88 -12.08 -2.47 13.57
C ASP A 88 -12.88 -3.61 12.93
N HIS A 89 -12.31 -4.31 11.96
CA HIS A 89 -12.94 -5.47 11.34
C HIS A 89 -13.18 -6.61 12.34
N ILE A 90 -12.20 -6.90 13.20
CA ILE A 90 -12.36 -7.90 14.27
C ILE A 90 -13.42 -7.47 15.29
N ASN A 91 -13.44 -6.18 15.66
CA ASN A 91 -14.42 -5.65 16.61
C ASN A 91 -15.86 -5.76 16.06
N ALA A 92 -16.06 -5.45 14.78
CA ALA A 92 -17.36 -5.58 14.11
C ALA A 92 -17.86 -7.04 14.10
N LEU A 93 -17.01 -8.00 13.73
CA LEU A 93 -17.35 -9.43 13.74
C LEU A 93 -17.71 -9.94 15.14
N ASN A 94 -17.07 -9.42 16.19
CA ASN A 94 -17.35 -9.81 17.56
C ASN A 94 -18.69 -9.25 18.09
N GLN A 95 -19.15 -8.11 17.57
CA GLN A 95 -20.44 -7.52 17.94
C GLN A 95 -21.61 -8.29 17.30
N ASP A 96 -21.50 -8.69 16.04
CA ASP A 96 -22.54 -9.48 15.35
C ASP A 96 -22.76 -10.86 16.00
N ASN A 97 -21.68 -11.49 16.51
CA ASN A 97 -21.77 -12.77 17.21
C ASN A 97 -22.43 -12.66 18.60
N LYS A 98 -22.51 -11.46 19.19
CA LYS A 98 -23.23 -11.21 20.45
C LYS A 98 -24.74 -11.03 20.25
N GLN A 99 -25.18 -10.59 19.07
CA GLN A 99 -26.61 -10.37 18.78
C GLN A 99 -27.37 -11.66 18.39
N LYS A 100 -26.65 -12.74 18.05
CA LYS A 100 -27.21 -14.05 17.64
C LYS A 100 -27.24 -15.12 18.75
N ARG A 101 -26.97 -14.75 20.00
CA ARG A 101 -27.05 -15.64 21.18
C ARG A 101 -28.12 -15.18 22.15
#